data_AF-A0A2E9F1Z5-F1
#
_entry.id   AF-A0A2E9F1Z5-F1
#
_cell.length_a   1.000
_cell.length_b   1.000
_cell.length_c   1.000
_cell.angle_alpha   90.00
_cell.angle_beta   90.00
_cell.angle_gamma   90.00
#
_symmetry.space_group_name_H-M   'P 1'
#
loop_
_entity.id
_entity.type
_entity.pdbx_description
1 polymer ?
#
loop_
_entity_poly.entity_id
_entity_poly.type
_entity_poly.pdbx_seq_one_letter_code
_entity_poly.pdbx_strand_id
1 'polypeptide(L)'
;MYQDRTFEQLANLYQDTISKLSYRIQVQGKLENLKNENVANRIRTLLLGGIRSAVLWYQLGGRRWRLAFYRKRIQGTAGSIRRKLFTSA
;
A
#
# COMPACT_ATOMS: atom_id res chain seq x y z
N MET A 1 18.53 8.03 -7.39
CA MET A 1 18.26 9.47 -7.55
C MET A 1 16.85 9.79 -8.04
N TYR A 2 16.38 9.33 -9.22
CA TYR A 2 15.00 9.62 -9.67
C TYR A 2 13.94 8.99 -8.74
N GLN A 3 14.11 7.71 -8.43
CA GLN A 3 13.18 6.97 -7.59
C GLN A 3 13.10 7.53 -6.15
N ASP A 4 14.21 8.04 -5.63
CA ASP A 4 14.24 8.66 -4.29
C ASP A 4 13.42 9.96 -4.26
N ARG A 5 13.48 10.77 -5.32
CA ARG A 5 12.62 11.97 -5.47
C ARG A 5 11.14 11.61 -5.56
N THR A 6 10.78 10.57 -6.32
CA THR A 6 9.39 10.11 -6.38
C THR A 6 8.89 9.67 -5.00
N PHE A 7 9.70 8.93 -4.24
CA PHE A 7 9.35 8.52 -2.88
C PHE A 7 9.19 9.70 -1.94
N GLU A 8 10.05 10.71 -2.04
CA GLU A 8 9.93 11.94 -1.24
C GLU A 8 8.62 12.69 -1.54
N GLN A 9 8.28 12.88 -2.82
CA GLN A 9 7.04 13.55 -3.22
C GLN A 9 5.79 12.82 -2.73
N LEU A 10 5.75 11.49 -2.89
CA LEU A 10 4.63 10.67 -2.43
C LEU A 10 4.55 10.61 -0.90
N ALA A 11 5.69 10.60 -0.22
CA ALA A 11 5.75 10.67 1.23
C ALA A 11 5.23 12.01 1.77
N ASN A 12 5.57 13.12 1.12
CA ASN A 12 5.04 14.45 1.46
C ASN A 12 3.52 14.50 1.28
N LEU A 13 3.00 13.96 0.17
CA LEU A 13 1.56 13.86 -0.04
C LEU A 13 0.87 13.05 1.07
N TYR A 14 1.45 11.93 1.51
CA TYR A 14 0.94 11.16 2.64
C TYR A 14 0.92 11.99 3.94
N GLN A 15 1.98 12.76 4.20
CA GLN A 15 2.09 13.62 5.37
C GLN A 15 1.05 14.75 5.35
N ASP A 16 0.84 15.39 4.21
CA ASP A 16 -0.10 16.50 4.08
C ASP A 16 -1.56 16.07 4.16
N THR A 17 -1.87 14.82 3.80
CA THR A 17 -3.24 14.31 3.72
C THR A 17 -3.55 13.28 4.81
N ILE A 18 -3.10 12.04 4.62
CA ILE A 18 -3.47 10.89 5.46
C ILE A 18 -2.95 11.05 6.89
N SER A 19 -1.75 11.61 7.08
CA SER A 19 -1.16 11.71 8.43
C SER A 19 -1.90 12.67 9.38
N LYS A 20 -2.78 13.51 8.82
CA LYS A 20 -3.63 14.45 9.55
C LYS A 20 -4.89 13.80 10.13
N LEU A 21 -5.20 12.56 9.75
CA LEU A 21 -6.30 11.81 10.33
C LEU A 21 -6.04 11.53 11.81
N SER A 22 -7.11 11.46 12.61
CA SER A 22 -7.03 11.22 14.06
C SER A 22 -6.38 9.87 14.40
N TYR A 23 -6.61 8.87 13.55
CA TYR A 23 -5.97 7.57 13.65
C TYR A 23 -4.64 7.54 12.89
N ARG A 24 -3.57 7.16 13.59
CA ARG A 24 -2.22 7.03 13.01
C ARG A 24 -1.79 5.57 12.96
N ILE A 25 -1.24 5.17 11.82
CA ILE A 25 -0.63 3.84 11.66
C ILE A 25 0.72 3.86 12.39
N GLN A 26 0.85 3.02 13.41
CA GLN A 26 2.11 2.86 14.13
C GLN A 26 3.01 1.87 13.39
N VAL A 27 4.18 2.34 12.95
CA VAL A 27 5.18 1.50 12.30
C VAL A 27 6.23 1.13 13.34
N GLN A 28 6.35 -0.17 13.61
CA GLN A 28 7.28 -0.72 14.60
C GLN A 28 8.47 -1.38 13.90
N GLY A 29 9.67 -1.24 14.47
CA GLY A 29 10.89 -1.82 13.90
C GLY A 29 12.17 -1.32 14.59
N LYS A 30 13.32 -1.66 14.02
CA LYS A 30 14.63 -1.18 14.50
C LYS A 30 14.73 0.34 14.35
N LEU A 31 15.06 1.03 15.44
CA LEU A 31 15.13 2.50 15.48
C LEU A 31 16.11 3.07 14.45
N GLU A 32 17.24 2.40 14.22
CA GLU A 32 18.25 2.83 13.24
C GLU A 32 17.69 2.94 11.82
N ASN A 33 16.82 2.01 11.44
CA ASN A 33 16.15 2.04 10.14
C ASN A 33 15.06 3.11 10.09
N LEU A 34 14.35 3.32 11.19
CA LEU A 34 13.26 4.31 11.25
C LEU A 34 13.76 5.75 11.34
N LYS A 35 15.00 5.98 11.79
CA LYS A 35 15.67 7.28 11.76
C LYS A 35 16.14 7.68 10.36
N ASN A 36 16.26 6.74 9.43
CA ASN A 36 16.70 7.04 8.06
C ASN A 36 15.53 7.61 7.24
N GLU A 37 15.64 8.86 6.80
CA GLU A 37 14.58 9.55 6.06
C GLU A 37 14.22 8.85 4.74
N ASN A 38 15.19 8.26 4.04
CA ASN A 38 14.90 7.51 2.82
C ASN A 38 14.00 6.29 3.08
N VAL A 39 14.24 5.61 4.21
CA VAL A 39 13.42 4.47 4.64
C VAL A 39 12.04 4.97 5.06
N ALA A 40 11.96 6.06 5.82
CA ALA A 40 10.70 6.67 6.21
C ALA A 40 9.85 7.10 5.00
N ASN A 41 10.46 7.72 3.99
CA ASN A 41 9.78 8.12 2.75
C ASN A 41 9.25 6.93 1.95
N ARG A 42 10.03 5.84 1.87
CA ARG A 42 9.57 4.58 1.27
C ARG A 42 8.39 4.00 2.03
N ILE A 43 8.43 3.98 3.36
CA ILE A 43 7.32 3.50 4.19
C ILE A 43 6.05 4.33 3.94
N ARG A 44 6.13 5.66 4.01
CA ARG A 44 4.99 6.55 3.78
C ARG A 44 4.41 6.39 2.37
N THR A 45 5.27 6.24 1.36
CA THR A 45 4.84 5.96 -0.01
C THR A 45 4.09 4.63 -0.13
N LEU A 46 4.59 3.58 0.50
CA LEU A 46 3.92 2.26 0.51
C LEU A 46 2.56 2.34 1.21
N LEU A 47 2.47 3.05 2.34
CA LEU A 47 1.21 3.28 3.04
C LEU A 47 0.21 4.03 2.16
N LEU A 48 0.64 5.08 1.46
CA LEU A 48 -0.20 5.80 0.49
C LEU A 48 -0.72 4.86 -0.60
N GLY A 49 0.14 4.04 -1.19
CA GLY A 49 -0.25 3.05 -2.21
C GLY A 49 -1.23 2.01 -1.69
N GLY A 50 -1.04 1.54 -0.45
CA GLY A 50 -1.97 0.63 0.22
C GLY A 50 -3.35 1.25 0.44
N ILE A 51 -3.40 2.50 0.92
CA ILE A 51 -4.65 3.23 1.10
C ILE A 51 -5.35 3.46 -0.24
N ARG A 52 -4.61 3.86 -1.27
CA ARG A 52 -5.19 4.05 -2.61
C ARG A 52 -5.79 2.78 -3.17
N SER A 53 -5.15 1.64 -2.91
CA SER A 53 -5.65 0.30 -3.28
C SER A 53 -6.91 -0.06 -2.49
N ALA A 54 -6.98 0.28 -1.19
CA ALA A 54 -8.17 0.09 -0.38
C ALA A 54 -9.33 0.99 -0.83
N VAL A 55 -9.05 2.23 -1.23
CA VAL A 55 -10.04 3.15 -1.83
C VAL A 55 -10.55 2.58 -3.15
N LEU A 56 -9.65 2.09 -4.02
CA LEU A 56 -10.04 1.45 -5.28
C LEU A 56 -10.92 0.22 -5.03
N TRP A 57 -10.58 -0.61 -4.04
CA TRP A 57 -11.43 -1.72 -3.61
C TRP A 57 -12.84 -1.23 -3.29
N TYR A 58 -12.98 -0.20 -2.46
CA TYR A 58 -14.30 0.37 -2.13
C TYR A 58 -15.04 0.93 -3.36
N GLN A 59 -14.33 1.66 -4.24
CA GLN A 59 -14.87 2.25 -5.47
C GLN A 59 -15.45 1.17 -6.41
N LEU A 60 -14.82 0.00 -6.49
CA LEU A 60 -15.32 -1.15 -7.26
C LEU A 60 -16.40 -1.96 -6.52
N GLY A 61 -16.96 -1.41 -5.44
CA GLY A 61 -17.96 -2.09 -4.62
C GLY A 61 -17.38 -3.14 -3.66
N GLY A 62 -16.11 -3.03 -3.31
CA GLY A 62 -15.49 -3.79 -2.24
C GLY A 62 -16.00 -3.36 -0.86
N ARG A 63 -16.13 -4.33 0.05
CA ARG A 63 -16.50 -4.10 1.46
C ARG A 63 -15.69 -5.04 2.34
N ARG A 64 -15.58 -4.76 3.63
CA ARG A 64 -14.80 -5.57 4.60
C ARG A 64 -15.24 -7.04 4.60
N TRP A 65 -16.54 -7.28 4.68
CA TRP A 65 -17.12 -8.63 4.69
C TRP A 65 -16.92 -9.40 3.38
N ARG A 66 -16.81 -8.71 2.24
CA ARG A 66 -16.55 -9.39 0.96
C ARG A 66 -15.21 -10.13 0.96
N LEU A 67 -14.21 -9.67 1.71
CA LEU A 67 -12.95 -10.40 1.85
C LEU A 67 -13.14 -11.74 2.59
N ALA A 68 -13.99 -11.78 3.61
CA ALA A 68 -14.28 -13.00 4.36
C ALA A 68 -15.07 -14.01 3.50
N PHE A 69 -16.15 -13.56 2.85
CA PHE A 69 -17.02 -14.44 2.06
C PHE A 69 -16.40 -14.88 0.74
N TYR A 70 -15.66 -14.02 0.05
CA TYR A 70 -15.09 -14.33 -1.27
C TYR A 70 -13.61 -14.73 -1.22
N ARG A 71 -13.05 -15.05 -0.04
CA ARG A 71 -11.63 -15.39 0.14
C ARG A 71 -11.13 -16.42 -0.88
N LYS A 72 -11.86 -17.53 -1.06
CA LYS A 72 -11.49 -18.60 -2.02
C LYS A 72 -11.46 -18.09 -3.46
N ARG A 73 -12.46 -17.29 -3.86
CA ARG A 73 -12.54 -16.72 -5.20
C ARG A 73 -11.39 -15.75 -5.46
N ILE A 74 -11.10 -14.88 -4.49
CA ILE A 74 -9.99 -13.92 -4.58
C ILE A 74 -8.65 -14.65 -4.72
N GLN A 75 -8.42 -15.69 -3.93
CA GLN A 75 -7.21 -16.53 -4.03
C GLN A 75 -7.10 -17.21 -5.41
N GLY A 76 -8.20 -17.77 -5.93
CA GLY A 76 -8.23 -18.40 -7.25
C GLY A 76 -7.93 -17.40 -8.38
N THR A 77 -8.56 -16.23 -8.34
CA THR A 77 -8.31 -15.15 -9.32
C THR A 77 -6.86 -14.66 -9.24
N ALA A 78 -6.34 -14.39 -8.04
CA ALA A 78 -4.94 -13.97 -7.86
C ALA A 78 -3.96 -15.03 -8.41
N GLY A 79 -4.21 -16.32 -8.15
CA GLY A 79 -3.42 -17.41 -8.72
C GLY A 79 -3.51 -17.51 -10.24
N SER A 80 -4.67 -17.20 -10.84
CA SER A 80 -4.83 -17.15 -12.29
C SER A 80 -4.05 -15.99 -12.92
N ILE A 81 -4.08 -14.81 -12.31
CA ILE A 81 -3.33 -13.62 -12.76
C ILE A 81 -1.84 -13.91 -12.70
N ARG A 82 -1.37 -14.44 -11.56
CA ARG A 82 0.04 -14.82 -11.37
C ARG A 82 0.51 -15.75 -12.50
N ARG A 83 -0.26 -16.80 -12.81
CA ARG A 83 0.09 -17.73 -13.90
C ARG A 83 0.17 -17.02 -15.25
N LYS A 84 -0.82 -16.18 -15.61
CA LYS A 84 -0.80 -15.42 -16.86
C LYS A 84 0.43 -14.54 -16.99
N LEU A 85 0.82 -13.84 -15.93
CA LEU A 85 2.01 -12.99 -15.93
C LEU A 85 3.31 -13.76 -16.20
N PHE A 86 3.43 -14.99 -15.68
CA PHE A 86 4.62 -15.82 -15.87
C PHE A 86 4.61 -16.67 -17.16
N THR A 87 3.45 -16.94 -17.74
CA THR A 87 3.35 -17.64 -19.03
C THR A 87 3.52 -16.70 -20.23
N SER A 88 3.29 -15.40 -20.03
CA SER A 88 3.48 -14.36 -21.06
C SER A 88 4.85 -13.68 -21.02
N ALA A 89 5.81 -14.23 -20.27
CA ALA A 89 7.21 -13.82 -20.22
C ALA A 89 8.08 -14.95 -20.76
#